data_AF-A0A397JDJ5-F1
#
_entry.id   AF-A0A397JDJ5-F1
#
_cell.length_a   1.000
_cell.length_b   1.000
_cell.length_c   1.000
_cell.angle_alpha   90.00
_cell.angle_beta   90.00
_cell.angle_gamma   90.00
#
_symmetry.space_group_name_H-M   'P 1'
#
loop_
_entity.id
_entity.type
_entity.pdbx_description
1 polymer ?
#
loop_
_entity_poly.entity_id
_entity_poly.type
_entity_poly.pdbx_seq_one_letter_code
_entity_poly.pdbx_strand_id
1 'polypeptide(L)'
;MYTQNEYEELLRAYRLIGRTIFPTKGKRVEMRFETFYGAKYHETYYIVLDQNEKNCQLSIFMHTIPHFIPLKELENDYLNKDIYKFRNFVDDYLQAYVKRREEIKILQQNKGIINLSTNNVHDFIEFSVCLEKHTMKISIKYEDLKLCIPTNTVIYQIEEDDNNFITRLKRLRKLEKYFKETSLLKAFDNVFVDAS
;
A
#
# COMPACT_ATOMS: atom_id res chain seq x y z
N MET A 1 3.21 -39.29 -10.27
CA MET A 1 2.30 -38.50 -11.13
C MET A 1 1.24 -37.96 -10.18
N TYR A 2 1.15 -36.65 -9.98
CA TYR A 2 0.21 -36.08 -9.02
C TYR A 2 -1.22 -36.37 -9.45
N THR A 3 -2.07 -36.71 -8.49
CA THR A 3 -3.52 -36.73 -8.69
C THR A 3 -4.01 -35.31 -8.99
N GLN A 4 -5.14 -35.18 -9.68
CA GLN A 4 -5.72 -33.87 -10.01
C GLN A 4 -5.90 -32.98 -8.77
N ASN A 5 -6.22 -33.59 -7.62
CA ASN A 5 -6.44 -32.89 -6.37
C ASN A 5 -5.13 -32.34 -5.77
N GLU A 6 -4.05 -33.14 -5.78
CA GLU A 6 -2.73 -32.72 -5.30
C GLU A 6 -2.15 -31.57 -6.15
N TYR A 7 -2.41 -31.58 -7.46
CA TYR A 7 -2.00 -30.49 -8.35
C TYR A 7 -2.72 -29.17 -8.03
N GLU A 8 -4.03 -29.22 -7.80
CA GLU A 8 -4.82 -28.05 -7.41
C GLU A 8 -4.40 -27.50 -6.03
N GLU A 9 -4.11 -28.38 -5.07
CA GLU A 9 -3.60 -27.98 -3.76
C GLU A 9 -2.24 -27.30 -3.86
N LEU A 10 -1.34 -27.83 -4.69
CA LEU A 10 -0.04 -27.23 -4.93
C LEU A 10 -0.17 -25.84 -5.59
N LEU A 11 -1.07 -25.68 -6.56
CA LEU A 11 -1.36 -24.38 -7.16
C LEU A 11 -1.91 -23.38 -6.15
N ARG A 12 -2.80 -23.82 -5.24
CA ARG A 12 -3.29 -22.98 -4.14
C ARG A 12 -2.17 -22.57 -3.20
N ALA A 13 -1.26 -23.48 -2.87
CA ALA A 13 -0.10 -23.18 -2.04
C ALA A 13 0.82 -22.13 -2.71
N TYR A 14 1.08 -22.24 -4.02
CA TYR A 14 1.85 -21.22 -4.75
C TYR A 14 1.15 -19.86 -4.81
N ARG A 15 -0.19 -19.83 -4.87
CA ARG A 15 -0.96 -18.59 -4.81
C ARG A 15 -0.80 -17.86 -3.49
N LEU A 16 -0.46 -18.55 -2.40
CA LEU A 16 -0.25 -17.88 -1.10
C LEU A 16 0.86 -16.82 -1.12
N ILE A 17 1.78 -16.90 -2.09
CA ILE A 17 2.83 -15.91 -2.32
C ILE A 17 2.26 -14.56 -2.80
N GLY A 18 0.99 -14.53 -3.23
CA GLY A 18 0.29 -13.35 -3.72
C GLY A 18 0.62 -12.98 -5.17
N ARG A 19 1.49 -13.75 -5.85
CA ARG A 19 1.91 -13.48 -7.23
C ARG A 19 2.02 -14.78 -8.00
N THR A 20 1.35 -14.87 -9.15
CA THR A 20 1.46 -16.03 -10.04
C THR A 20 1.58 -15.60 -11.49
N ILE A 21 2.37 -16.36 -12.26
CA ILE A 21 2.49 -16.23 -13.71
C ILE A 21 2.06 -17.57 -14.30
N PHE A 22 1.13 -17.56 -15.24
CA PHE A 22 0.68 -18.78 -15.90
C PHE A 22 0.41 -18.54 -17.39
N PRO A 23 0.71 -19.51 -18.25
CA PRO A 23 0.38 -19.42 -19.66
C PRO A 23 -1.13 -19.52 -19.86
N THR A 24 -1.66 -18.78 -20.83
CA THR A 24 -3.05 -18.92 -21.28
C THR A 24 -3.14 -19.44 -22.70
N LYS A 25 -4.35 -19.75 -23.17
CA LYS A 25 -4.57 -20.25 -24.53
C LYS A 25 -4.02 -19.24 -25.54
N GLY A 26 -3.12 -19.69 -26.41
CA GLY A 26 -2.42 -18.86 -27.39
C GLY A 26 -1.01 -18.44 -26.94
N LYS A 27 -0.47 -17.35 -27.51
CA LYS A 27 0.85 -16.78 -27.18
C LYS A 27 0.74 -15.73 -26.08
N ARG A 28 -0.08 -16.01 -25.06
CA ARG A 28 -0.38 -15.08 -23.97
C ARG A 28 0.09 -15.61 -22.64
N VAL A 29 0.56 -14.68 -21.82
CA VAL A 29 1.00 -14.94 -20.45
C VAL A 29 0.20 -14.05 -19.53
N GLU A 30 -0.39 -14.62 -18.49
CA GLU A 30 -1.11 -13.86 -17.47
C GLU A 30 -0.29 -13.76 -16.19
N MET A 31 -0.24 -12.54 -15.65
CA MET A 31 0.25 -12.26 -14.31
C MET A 31 -0.93 -11.93 -13.42
N ARG A 32 -0.99 -12.55 -12.25
CA ARG A 32 -2.00 -12.32 -11.22
C ARG A 32 -1.32 -11.84 -9.94
N PHE A 33 -1.88 -10.79 -9.37
CA PHE A 33 -1.44 -10.17 -8.12
C PHE A 33 -2.59 -10.22 -7.12
N GLU A 34 -2.36 -10.83 -5.96
CA GLU A 34 -3.32 -10.92 -4.86
C GLU A 34 -2.74 -10.15 -3.68
N THR A 35 -3.42 -9.08 -3.31
CA THR A 35 -3.00 -8.23 -2.20
C THR A 35 -3.46 -8.82 -0.87
N PHE A 36 -2.64 -8.68 0.17
CA PHE A 36 -2.90 -9.29 1.47
C PHE A 36 -2.74 -8.28 2.60
N TYR A 37 -3.75 -8.14 3.45
CA TYR A 37 -3.69 -7.25 4.62
C TYR A 37 -4.64 -7.75 5.71
N GLY A 38 -4.19 -7.68 6.98
CA GLY A 38 -5.03 -8.03 8.12
C GLY A 38 -5.49 -9.48 8.13
N ALA A 39 -4.57 -10.42 7.83
CA ALA A 39 -4.85 -11.85 7.73
C ALA A 39 -5.87 -12.25 6.65
N LYS A 40 -6.12 -11.38 5.66
CA LYS A 40 -7.10 -11.59 4.60
C LYS A 40 -6.58 -11.15 3.23
N TYR A 41 -6.92 -11.91 2.18
CA TYR A 41 -6.73 -11.49 0.79
C TYR A 41 -7.81 -10.48 0.37
N HIS A 42 -7.38 -9.46 -0.37
CA HIS A 42 -8.24 -8.41 -0.91
C HIS A 42 -8.36 -8.56 -2.43
N GLU A 43 -8.37 -7.45 -3.18
CA GLU A 43 -8.55 -7.48 -4.62
C GLU A 43 -7.43 -8.24 -5.34
N THR A 44 -7.84 -8.90 -6.41
CA THR A 44 -6.94 -9.52 -7.36
C THR A 44 -6.80 -8.64 -8.60
N TYR A 45 -5.56 -8.41 -9.01
CA TYR A 45 -5.23 -7.64 -10.20
C TYR A 45 -4.57 -8.53 -11.25
N TYR A 46 -4.76 -8.17 -12.51
CA TYR A 46 -4.32 -8.95 -13.65
C TYR A 46 -3.56 -8.08 -14.65
N ILE A 47 -2.52 -8.67 -15.24
CA ILE A 47 -1.86 -8.18 -16.45
C ILE A 47 -1.82 -9.34 -17.44
N VAL A 48 -2.38 -9.13 -18.62
CA VAL A 48 -2.28 -10.05 -19.75
C VAL A 48 -1.20 -9.52 -20.68
N LEU A 49 -0.22 -10.36 -20.97
CA LEU A 49 0.88 -10.07 -21.87
C LEU A 49 0.67 -10.81 -23.19
N ASP A 50 1.00 -10.14 -24.29
CA ASP A 50 1.09 -10.75 -25.61
C ASP A 50 2.57 -10.91 -26.00
N GLN A 51 2.90 -12.04 -26.62
CA GLN A 51 4.25 -12.32 -27.08
C GLN A 51 4.37 -12.10 -28.58
N ASN A 52 5.25 -11.19 -28.98
CA ASN A 52 5.54 -10.94 -30.38
C ASN A 52 6.23 -12.15 -31.04
N GLU A 53 5.69 -12.61 -32.17
CA GLU A 53 6.17 -13.83 -32.82
C GLU A 53 7.59 -13.73 -33.40
N LYS A 54 8.03 -12.52 -33.77
CA LYS A 54 9.28 -12.30 -34.49
C LYS A 54 10.47 -12.18 -33.56
N ASN A 55 10.30 -11.50 -32.43
CA ASN A 55 11.38 -11.18 -31.50
C ASN A 55 11.15 -11.70 -30.08
N CYS A 56 10.06 -12.44 -29.85
CA CYS A 56 9.67 -13.00 -28.56
C CYS A 56 9.49 -11.97 -27.43
N GLN A 57 9.44 -10.68 -27.74
CA GLN A 57 9.21 -9.62 -26.75
C GLN A 57 7.78 -9.65 -26.25
N LEU A 58 7.63 -9.39 -24.95
CA LEU A 58 6.36 -9.27 -24.26
C LEU A 58 5.89 -7.82 -24.30
N SER A 59 4.59 -7.62 -24.47
CA SER A 59 3.93 -6.32 -24.33
C SER A 59 2.61 -6.47 -23.58
N ILE A 60 2.20 -5.44 -22.85
CA ILE A 60 0.94 -5.44 -22.12
C ILE A 60 -0.22 -5.35 -23.10
N PHE A 61 -1.05 -6.39 -23.12
CA PHE A 61 -2.27 -6.46 -23.94
C PHE A 61 -3.46 -5.81 -23.24
N MET A 62 -3.68 -6.16 -21.97
CA MET A 62 -4.73 -5.57 -21.12
C MET A 62 -4.42 -5.78 -19.63
N HIS A 63 -5.00 -4.96 -18.77
CA HIS A 63 -4.78 -5.07 -17.32
C HIS A 63 -5.93 -4.49 -16.50
N THR A 64 -5.97 -4.84 -15.21
CA THR A 64 -6.87 -4.22 -14.21
C THR A 64 -6.15 -3.31 -13.21
N ILE A 65 -4.85 -3.04 -13.44
CA ILE A 65 -4.00 -2.21 -12.59
C ILE A 65 -4.52 -0.76 -12.50
N PRO A 66 -4.62 -0.16 -11.30
CA PRO A 66 -5.00 1.23 -11.11
C PRO A 66 -4.13 2.23 -11.88
N HIS A 67 -4.76 3.29 -12.43
CA HIS A 67 -4.11 4.25 -13.33
C HIS A 67 -2.96 5.06 -12.71
N PHE A 68 -2.89 5.19 -11.38
CA PHE A 68 -1.78 5.91 -10.71
C PHE A 68 -0.48 5.10 -10.71
N ILE A 69 -0.53 3.79 -11.02
CA ILE A 69 0.65 2.94 -11.11
C ILE A 69 1.30 3.18 -12.49
N PRO A 70 2.61 3.49 -12.54
CA PRO A 70 3.33 3.86 -13.77
C PRO A 70 3.60 2.66 -14.69
N LEU A 71 2.55 1.95 -15.12
CA LEU A 71 2.69 0.64 -15.75
C LEU A 71 3.45 0.70 -17.08
N LYS A 72 3.28 1.78 -17.85
CA LYS A 72 3.99 1.99 -19.12
C LYS A 72 5.50 2.22 -18.91
N GLU A 73 5.88 2.98 -17.88
CA GLU A 73 7.28 3.16 -17.52
C GLU A 73 7.89 1.84 -17.04
N LEU A 74 7.18 1.11 -16.16
CA LEU A 74 7.60 -0.20 -15.69
C LEU A 74 7.78 -1.20 -16.84
N GLU A 75 6.85 -1.20 -17.80
CA GLU A 75 6.92 -2.05 -18.99
C GLU A 75 8.20 -1.79 -19.81
N ASN A 76 8.45 -0.52 -20.16
CA ASN A 76 9.61 -0.11 -20.94
C ASN A 76 10.95 -0.37 -20.22
N ASP A 77 10.95 -0.16 -18.91
CA ASP A 77 12.16 -0.25 -18.12
C ASP A 77 12.54 -1.69 -17.79
N TYR A 78 11.55 -2.55 -17.49
CA TYR A 78 11.78 -3.83 -16.87
C TYR A 78 11.16 -5.04 -17.58
N LEU A 79 10.01 -4.96 -18.26
CA LEU A 79 9.28 -6.17 -18.69
C LEU A 79 10.14 -7.16 -19.50
N ASN A 80 10.86 -6.65 -20.50
CA ASN A 80 11.72 -7.45 -21.37
C ASN A 80 13.20 -7.51 -20.93
N LYS A 81 13.57 -6.85 -19.82
CA LYS A 81 14.95 -6.82 -19.28
C LYS A 81 15.07 -7.66 -18.01
N ASP A 82 14.08 -7.55 -17.14
CA ASP A 82 13.94 -8.25 -15.88
C ASP A 82 12.46 -8.34 -15.49
N ILE A 83 11.82 -9.42 -15.93
CA ILE A 83 10.39 -9.68 -15.67
C ILE A 83 10.08 -9.82 -14.17
N TYR A 84 11.05 -10.26 -13.36
CA TYR A 84 10.86 -10.38 -11.92
C TYR A 84 10.82 -9.01 -11.27
N LYS A 85 11.70 -8.09 -11.69
CA LYS A 85 11.69 -6.70 -11.22
C LYS A 85 10.45 -5.95 -11.66
N PHE A 86 10.00 -6.15 -12.90
CA PHE A 86 8.69 -5.64 -13.38
C PHE A 86 7.56 -6.09 -12.45
N ARG A 87 7.44 -7.41 -12.25
CA ARG A 87 6.41 -8.01 -11.39
C ARG A 87 6.48 -7.49 -9.96
N ASN A 88 7.67 -7.46 -9.37
CA ASN A 88 7.83 -7.05 -7.97
C ASN A 88 7.46 -5.57 -7.79
N PHE A 89 7.82 -4.68 -8.70
CA PHE A 89 7.41 -3.28 -8.59
C PHE A 89 5.91 -3.10 -8.70
N VAL A 90 5.25 -3.77 -9.65
CA VAL A 90 3.77 -3.74 -9.75
C VAL A 90 3.14 -4.20 -8.44
N ASP A 91 3.64 -5.30 -7.87
CA ASP A 91 3.18 -5.84 -6.60
C ASP A 91 3.40 -4.86 -5.43
N ASP A 92 4.57 -4.24 -5.33
CA ASP A 92 4.88 -3.25 -4.28
C ASP A 92 3.90 -2.07 -4.31
N TYR A 93 3.58 -1.54 -5.50
CA TYR A 93 2.56 -0.49 -5.65
C TYR A 93 1.17 -0.95 -5.18
N LEU A 94 0.73 -2.12 -5.63
CA LEU A 94 -0.59 -2.65 -5.28
C LEU A 94 -0.71 -2.93 -3.78
N GLN A 95 0.30 -3.58 -3.20
CA GLN A 95 0.34 -3.95 -1.80
C GLN A 95 0.38 -2.71 -0.90
N ALA A 96 1.18 -1.69 -1.26
CA ALA A 96 1.21 -0.42 -0.53
C ALA A 96 -0.11 0.34 -0.63
N TYR A 97 -0.74 0.36 -1.80
CA TYR A 97 -2.05 0.99 -1.99
C TYR A 97 -3.13 0.33 -1.13
N VAL A 98 -3.28 -0.99 -1.22
CA VAL A 98 -4.29 -1.73 -0.46
C VAL A 98 -4.05 -1.59 1.04
N LYS A 99 -2.80 -1.70 1.50
CA LYS A 99 -2.47 -1.49 2.91
C LYS A 99 -2.93 -0.12 3.41
N ARG A 100 -2.60 0.96 2.70
CA ARG A 100 -2.98 2.33 3.09
C ARG A 100 -4.50 2.49 3.14
N ARG A 101 -5.21 1.96 2.14
CA ARG A 101 -6.67 2.00 2.08
C ARG A 101 -7.30 1.25 3.27
N GLU A 102 -6.82 0.06 3.59
CA GLU A 102 -7.37 -0.73 4.70
C GLU A 102 -7.01 -0.12 6.07
N GLU A 103 -5.81 0.43 6.25
CA GLU A 103 -5.44 1.18 7.46
C GLU A 103 -6.36 2.40 7.66
N ILE A 104 -6.67 3.15 6.59
CA ILE A 104 -7.60 4.28 6.65
C ILE A 104 -9.02 3.82 7.01
N LYS A 105 -9.52 2.72 6.43
CA LYS A 105 -10.84 2.18 6.79
C LYS A 105 -10.95 1.84 8.27
N ILE A 106 -9.88 1.28 8.85
CA ILE A 106 -9.82 0.98 10.29
C ILE A 106 -9.80 2.29 11.11
N LEU A 107 -8.98 3.27 10.71
CA LEU A 107 -8.95 4.57 11.36
C LEU A 107 -10.32 5.28 11.32
N GLN A 108 -11.05 5.21 10.21
CA GLN A 108 -12.39 5.79 10.08
C GLN A 108 -13.39 5.24 11.12
N GLN A 109 -13.15 4.05 11.65
CA GLN A 109 -14.01 3.43 12.66
C GLN A 109 -13.65 3.86 14.09
N ASN A 110 -12.50 4.53 14.28
CA ASN A 110 -12.05 5.00 15.59
C ASN A 110 -12.82 6.27 16.00
N LYS A 111 -13.42 6.26 17.20
CA LYS A 111 -14.27 7.34 17.71
C LYS A 111 -13.50 8.62 18.06
N GLY A 112 -12.20 8.52 18.36
CA GLY A 112 -11.34 9.66 18.67
C GLY A 112 -10.88 10.44 17.43
N ILE A 113 -11.10 9.90 16.22
CA ILE A 113 -10.68 10.54 14.97
C ILE A 113 -11.81 11.41 14.41
N ILE A 114 -11.48 12.66 14.11
CA ILE A 114 -12.36 13.64 13.48
C ILE A 114 -11.70 14.21 12.22
N ASN A 115 -12.51 14.68 11.26
CA ASN A 115 -12.05 15.32 10.02
C ASN A 115 -11.07 14.48 9.18
N LEU A 116 -11.21 13.16 9.16
CA LEU A 116 -10.38 12.28 8.34
C LEU A 116 -10.69 12.48 6.84
N SER A 117 -9.69 12.94 6.10
CA SER A 117 -9.72 13.20 4.67
C SER A 117 -8.52 12.52 4.00
N THR A 118 -8.74 11.99 2.80
CA THR A 118 -7.71 11.36 1.99
C THR A 118 -8.08 11.45 0.51
N ASN A 119 -7.08 11.36 -0.37
CA ASN A 119 -7.32 11.25 -1.81
C ASN A 119 -7.55 9.79 -2.25
N ASN A 120 -7.92 9.59 -3.51
CA ASN A 120 -8.24 8.26 -4.06
C ASN A 120 -7.06 7.27 -4.05
N VAL A 121 -5.83 7.78 -4.07
CA VAL A 121 -4.60 6.97 -4.07
C VAL A 121 -4.14 6.68 -2.63
N HIS A 122 -4.74 7.34 -1.64
CA HIS A 122 -4.35 7.25 -0.24
C HIS A 122 -2.87 7.60 -0.01
N ASP A 123 -2.32 8.53 -0.79
CA ASP A 123 -0.95 9.01 -0.65
C ASP A 123 -0.85 10.28 0.21
N PHE A 124 -1.98 10.95 0.43
CA PHE A 124 -2.13 12.06 1.35
C PHE A 124 -3.30 11.77 2.28
N ILE A 125 -3.04 11.88 3.58
CA ILE A 125 -3.99 11.58 4.64
C ILE A 125 -3.91 12.71 5.65
N GLU A 126 -5.05 13.31 5.96
CA GLU A 126 -5.16 14.33 6.99
C GLU A 126 -6.29 13.96 7.94
N PHE A 127 -6.04 14.03 9.24
CA PHE A 127 -7.05 13.80 10.26
C PHE A 127 -6.69 14.51 11.55
N SER A 128 -7.66 14.63 12.44
CA SER A 128 -7.46 15.16 13.77
C SER A 128 -7.85 14.12 14.82
N VAL A 129 -7.13 14.10 15.94
CA VAL A 129 -7.40 13.25 17.09
C VAL A 129 -7.83 14.14 18.25
N CYS A 130 -9.03 13.88 18.77
CA CYS A 130 -9.54 14.57 19.95
C CYS A 130 -9.03 13.84 21.21
N LEU A 131 -8.18 14.52 21.98
CA LEU A 131 -7.69 14.05 23.28
C LEU A 131 -8.36 14.87 24.39
N GLU A 132 -8.33 14.38 25.62
CA GLU A 132 -9.03 15.01 26.76
C GLU A 132 -8.71 16.50 26.96
N LYS A 133 -7.48 16.92 26.63
CA LYS A 133 -6.99 18.29 26.85
C LYS A 133 -6.79 19.09 25.56
N HIS A 134 -6.71 18.42 24.41
CA HIS A 134 -6.36 19.06 23.15
C HIS A 134 -6.70 18.26 21.91
N THR A 135 -6.68 18.94 20.77
CA THR A 135 -6.79 18.30 19.47
C THR A 135 -5.43 18.25 18.78
N MET A 136 -5.06 17.09 18.24
CA MET A 136 -3.86 16.95 17.41
C MET A 136 -4.27 16.78 15.95
N LYS A 137 -3.80 17.67 15.07
CA LYS A 137 -3.96 17.53 13.62
C LYS A 137 -2.73 16.84 13.04
N ILE A 138 -2.94 15.80 12.26
CA ILE A 138 -1.91 14.95 11.68
C ILE A 138 -2.06 14.98 10.16
N SER A 139 -0.97 15.25 9.46
CA SER A 139 -0.89 15.22 8.00
C SER A 139 0.22 14.27 7.58
N ILE A 140 -0.09 13.33 6.69
CA ILE A 140 0.77 12.23 6.28
C ILE A 140 0.86 12.21 4.76
N LYS A 141 2.07 12.04 4.24
CA LYS A 141 2.35 11.96 2.81
C LYS A 141 3.23 10.75 2.48
N TYR A 142 2.86 10.01 1.45
CA TYR A 142 3.61 8.91 0.84
C TYR A 142 4.11 9.38 -0.52
N GLU A 143 5.37 9.82 -0.58
CA GLU A 143 5.94 10.28 -1.85
C GLU A 143 6.39 9.09 -2.71
N ASP A 144 6.89 8.04 -2.08
CA ASP A 144 7.10 6.75 -2.75
C ASP A 144 5.88 5.85 -2.54
N LEU A 145 5.07 5.72 -3.57
CA LEU A 145 3.83 4.92 -3.56
C LEU A 145 4.07 3.41 -3.48
N LYS A 146 5.32 2.95 -3.60
CA LYS A 146 5.71 1.54 -3.36
C LYS A 146 5.88 1.24 -1.87
N LEU A 147 6.01 2.27 -1.03
CA LEU A 147 6.27 2.10 0.39
C LEU A 147 4.97 1.96 1.19
N CYS A 148 5.02 1.06 2.16
CA CYS A 148 3.97 0.82 3.14
C CYS A 148 4.09 1.69 4.40
N ILE A 149 5.02 2.65 4.40
CA ILE A 149 5.31 3.58 5.49
C ILE A 149 5.34 5.01 4.95
N PRO A 150 4.88 6.00 5.72
CA PRO A 150 4.93 7.41 5.34
C PRO A 150 6.34 7.90 5.01
N THR A 151 6.45 8.71 3.96
CA THR A 151 7.70 9.45 3.66
C THR A 151 7.76 10.74 4.48
N ASN A 152 6.61 11.38 4.66
CA ASN A 152 6.49 12.59 5.45
C ASN A 152 5.30 12.53 6.40
N THR A 153 5.47 13.15 7.56
CA THR A 153 4.43 13.27 8.58
C THR A 153 4.66 14.58 9.31
N VAL A 154 3.59 15.34 9.47
CA VAL A 154 3.60 16.60 10.20
C VAL A 154 2.47 16.56 11.22
N ILE A 155 2.79 16.91 12.46
CA ILE A 155 1.84 16.85 13.56
C ILE A 155 1.77 18.22 14.24
N TYR A 156 0.55 18.74 14.32
CA TYR A 156 0.23 20.00 14.97
C TYR A 156 -0.64 19.73 16.19
N GLN A 157 -0.32 20.38 17.30
CA GLN A 157 -1.16 20.38 18.50
C GLN A 157 -1.91 21.71 18.56
N ILE A 158 -3.24 21.64 18.66
CA ILE A 158 -4.14 22.78 18.79
C ILE A 158 -4.44 22.93 20.28
N GLU A 159 -3.70 23.81 20.97
CA GLU A 159 -3.93 24.24 22.38
C GLU A 159 -3.75 25.75 22.53
N GLU A 160 -4.50 26.32 23.48
CA GLU A 160 -4.69 27.76 23.72
C GLU A 160 -3.63 28.45 24.58
N ASP A 161 -2.87 27.78 25.44
CA ASP A 161 -1.80 28.46 26.19
C ASP A 161 -0.85 27.43 26.83
N ASP A 162 0.38 27.31 26.32
CA ASP A 162 1.39 26.47 26.96
C ASP A 162 2.78 27.12 26.85
N ASN A 163 3.35 27.48 28.00
CA ASN A 163 4.51 28.38 28.15
C ASN A 163 5.87 27.79 27.70
N ASN A 164 5.91 26.59 27.10
CA ASN A 164 7.17 25.94 26.73
C ASN A 164 7.19 25.31 25.33
N PHE A 165 7.19 26.19 24.32
CA PHE A 165 7.22 25.88 22.88
C PHE A 165 8.29 24.86 22.48
N ILE A 166 9.51 24.94 23.06
CA ILE A 166 10.66 24.10 22.67
C ILE A 166 10.42 22.63 23.04
N THR A 167 9.90 22.37 24.25
CA THR A 167 9.62 21.02 24.72
C THR A 167 8.54 20.35 23.87
N ARG A 168 7.49 21.11 23.51
CA ARG A 168 6.43 20.67 22.60
C ARG A 168 6.98 20.30 21.23
N LEU A 169 7.81 21.17 20.62
CA LEU A 169 8.39 20.93 19.30
C LEU A 169 9.25 19.65 19.27
N LYS A 170 10.04 19.40 20.33
CA LYS A 170 10.84 18.17 20.46
C LYS A 170 9.95 16.93 20.54
N ARG A 171 8.86 16.99 21.30
CA ARG A 171 7.88 15.89 21.42
C ARG A 171 7.23 15.59 20.07
N LEU A 172 6.74 16.61 19.37
CA LEU A 172 6.09 16.46 18.05
C LEU A 172 7.03 15.86 17.02
N ARG A 173 8.29 16.33 16.93
CA ARG A 173 9.29 15.75 16.03
C ARG A 173 9.59 14.27 16.30
N LYS A 174 9.56 13.86 17.58
CA LYS A 174 9.73 12.45 17.95
C LYS A 174 8.56 11.61 17.44
N LEU A 175 7.33 12.12 17.56
CA LEU A 175 6.13 11.46 17.02
C LEU A 175 6.18 11.39 15.49
N GLU A 176 6.49 12.49 14.81
CA GLU A 176 6.64 12.53 13.35
C GLU A 176 7.66 11.51 12.84
N LYS A 177 8.80 11.39 13.54
CA LYS A 177 9.81 10.38 13.22
C LYS A 177 9.25 8.95 13.37
N TYR A 178 8.48 8.70 14.43
CA TYR A 178 7.90 7.37 14.67
C TYR A 178 6.92 6.96 13.56
N PHE A 179 6.08 7.89 13.09
CA PHE A 179 5.20 7.66 11.94
C PHE A 179 5.97 7.37 10.64
N LYS A 180 7.19 7.90 10.46
CA LYS A 180 8.04 7.61 9.29
C LYS A 180 8.74 6.25 9.35
N GLU A 181 8.80 5.63 10.53
CA GLU A 181 9.49 4.35 10.75
C GLU A 181 8.53 3.15 10.85
N THR A 182 7.23 3.40 10.96
CA THR A 182 6.21 2.37 11.18
C THR A 182 4.98 2.59 10.30
N SER A 183 4.09 1.59 10.22
CA SER A 183 2.84 1.76 9.47
C SER A 183 1.87 2.66 10.20
N LEU A 184 0.95 3.30 9.47
CA LEU A 184 0.07 4.32 10.01
C LEU A 184 -0.74 3.80 11.21
N LEU A 185 -1.38 2.64 11.06
CA LEU A 185 -2.20 2.09 12.13
C LEU A 185 -1.37 1.72 13.36
N LYS A 186 -0.20 1.11 13.17
CA LYS A 186 0.71 0.79 14.27
C LYS A 186 1.25 2.05 14.96
N ALA A 187 1.56 3.09 14.20
CA ALA A 187 1.98 4.37 14.75
C ALA A 187 0.86 5.00 15.58
N PHE A 188 -0.36 4.98 15.04
CA PHE A 188 -1.55 5.49 15.70
C PHE A 188 -1.82 4.77 17.02
N ASP A 189 -1.93 3.44 17.00
CA ASP A 189 -2.26 2.63 18.18
C ASP A 189 -1.25 2.83 19.31
N ASN A 190 0.05 2.96 18.99
CA ASN A 190 1.08 3.17 20.01
C ASN A 190 1.14 4.60 20.55
N VAL A 191 0.76 5.60 19.74
CA VAL A 191 0.83 7.01 20.14
C VAL A 191 -0.44 7.45 20.87
N PHE A 192 -1.59 6.88 20.48
CA PHE A 192 -2.92 7.30 20.95
C PHE A 192 -3.67 6.16 21.66
N VAL A 193 -2.94 5.33 22.43
CA VAL A 193 -3.49 4.20 23.19
C VAL A 193 -4.75 4.59 23.98
N ASP A 194 -4.76 5.78 24.59
CA ASP A 194 -5.83 6.28 25.44
C ASP A 194 -6.99 6.97 24.69
N ALA A 195 -6.91 7.14 23.36
CA ALA A 195 -7.97 7.74 22.54
C ALA A 195 -8.97 6.72 21.97
N SER A 196 -8.86 5.46 22.42
CA SER A 196 -9.59 4.27 21.94
C SER A 196 -10.86 4.00 22.73
#